data_AF-K1QE08-F1
#
_entry.id   AF-K1QE08-F1
#
_cell.length_a   1.000
_cell.length_b   1.000
_cell.length_c   1.000
_cell.angle_alpha   90.00
_cell.angle_beta   90.00
_cell.angle_gamma   90.00
#
_symmetry.space_group_name_H-M   'P 1'
#
loop_
_entity.id
_entity.type
_entity.pdbx_description
1 polymer ?
#
loop_
_entity_poly.entity_id
_entity_poly.type
_entity_poly.pdbx_seq_one_letter_code
_entity_poly.pdbx_strand_id
1 'polypeptide(L)'
;MEASEGVSYLSGDLSLNGIGHEENVDIEQIPSPVSKGYFKAIPRSPQDRVAYVTFDLETTDLIRGGRIPRITQVAAADVHSATQWEFNCYVLPKIPQSQEAQRVSGITVSLSGVLMVIGKEVETETIDSAVSKFLDWLIFYKNVILIAHNGKNLDFPVFMTAL
;
A
#
# COMPACT_ATOMS: atom_id res chain seq x y z
N MET A 1 -6.13 29.11 -35.89
CA MET A 1 -4.67 28.99 -35.71
C MET A 1 -4.46 27.57 -35.23
N GLU A 2 -4.35 26.65 -36.19
CA GLU A 2 -4.16 25.21 -35.97
C GLU A 2 -2.66 24.94 -36.05
N ALA A 3 -2.13 24.17 -35.10
CA ALA A 3 -0.75 23.72 -35.11
C ALA A 3 -0.67 22.41 -35.90
N SER A 4 0.10 22.42 -36.99
CA SER A 4 0.40 21.30 -37.86
C SER A 4 1.53 20.41 -37.32
N GLU A 5 1.51 19.15 -37.74
CA GLU A 5 2.40 18.06 -37.33
C GLU A 5 3.89 18.26 -37.70
N GLY A 6 4.77 17.73 -36.84
CA GLY A 6 6.22 17.76 -37.01
C GLY A 6 6.89 16.37 -36.92
N VAL A 7 7.11 15.80 -38.12
CA VAL A 7 8.26 15.00 -38.63
C VAL A 7 8.83 13.82 -37.82
N SER A 8 8.73 12.64 -38.46
CA SER A 8 9.41 11.37 -38.19
C SER A 8 10.94 11.44 -38.29
N TYR A 9 11.66 10.83 -37.34
CA TYR A 9 13.11 10.60 -37.45
C TYR A 9 13.38 9.29 -38.20
N LEU A 10 14.21 9.41 -39.24
CA LEU A 10 14.65 8.37 -40.16
C LEU A 10 15.71 7.46 -39.51
N SER A 11 15.61 6.17 -39.81
CA SER A 11 16.61 5.13 -39.53
C SER A 11 17.92 5.39 -40.26
N GLY A 12 19.03 5.45 -39.52
CA GLY A 12 20.38 5.44 -40.09
C GLY A 12 20.91 4.01 -40.19
N ASP A 13 21.33 3.61 -41.40
CA ASP A 13 22.16 2.44 -41.62
C ASP A 13 23.42 2.87 -42.38
N LEU A 14 24.58 2.60 -41.79
CA LEU A 14 25.89 2.53 -42.45
C LEU A 14 26.79 1.56 -41.63
N SER A 15 26.93 0.33 -42.15
CA SER A 15 28.02 -0.63 -41.92
C SER A 15 29.41 0.01 -42.12
N LEU A 16 30.55 -0.33 -41.47
CA LEU A 16 31.16 -1.64 -41.16
C LEU A 16 32.48 -1.38 -40.35
N ASN A 17 32.79 -2.24 -39.35
CA ASN A 17 34.12 -2.89 -39.11
C ASN A 17 34.43 -3.17 -37.61
N GLY A 18 34.60 -4.46 -37.29
CA GLY A 18 35.42 -5.07 -36.22
C GLY A 18 35.29 -4.48 -34.81
N ILE A 19 34.79 -5.23 -33.83
CA ILE A 19 35.52 -6.25 -33.07
C ILE A 19 34.46 -7.19 -32.47
N GLY A 20 34.62 -8.51 -32.67
CA GLY A 20 33.74 -9.50 -32.06
C GLY A 20 33.92 -9.58 -30.55
N HIS A 21 32.82 -9.83 -29.84
CA HIS A 21 32.76 -10.69 -28.66
C HIS A 21 31.28 -10.98 -28.32
N GLU A 22 30.94 -12.26 -28.45
CA GLU A 22 29.80 -13.01 -27.86
C GLU A 22 28.36 -12.63 -28.26
N GLU A 23 27.86 -13.35 -29.27
CA GLU A 23 26.43 -13.57 -29.51
C GLU A 23 25.83 -14.44 -28.40
N ASN A 24 25.48 -13.83 -27.26
CA ASN A 24 24.40 -14.28 -26.38
C ASN A 24 24.15 -13.19 -25.35
N VAL A 25 23.66 -12.04 -25.81
CA VAL A 25 22.92 -11.17 -24.89
C VAL A 25 21.53 -11.80 -24.83
N ASP A 26 21.22 -12.48 -23.72
CA ASP A 26 19.88 -12.96 -23.42
C ASP A 26 18.92 -11.76 -23.44
N ILE A 27 18.32 -11.49 -24.60
CA ILE A 27 17.23 -10.53 -24.72
C ILE A 27 16.03 -11.23 -24.10
N GLU A 28 15.90 -11.14 -22.76
CA GLU A 28 14.69 -11.56 -22.08
C GLU A 28 13.53 -10.75 -22.67
N GLN A 29 12.65 -11.48 -23.36
CA GLN A 29 11.47 -10.91 -23.98
C GLN A 29 10.58 -10.32 -22.87
N ILE A 30 10.26 -9.03 -22.95
CA ILE A 30 9.37 -8.38 -21.98
C ILE A 30 8.05 -9.16 -21.98
N PRO A 31 7.61 -9.71 -20.84
CA PRO A 31 6.38 -10.48 -20.77
C PRO A 31 5.21 -9.61 -21.22
N SER A 32 4.23 -10.25 -21.85
CA SER A 32 3.05 -9.54 -22.36
C SER A 32 2.39 -8.73 -21.23
N PRO A 33 1.89 -7.51 -21.52
CA PRO A 33 1.19 -6.72 -20.52
C PRO A 33 0.09 -7.54 -19.87
N VAL A 34 0.10 -7.61 -18.53
CA VAL A 34 -1.02 -8.17 -17.78
C VAL A 34 -2.30 -7.42 -18.15
N SER A 35 -3.37 -8.16 -18.43
CA SER A 35 -4.66 -7.57 -18.78
C SER A 35 -5.08 -6.60 -17.68
N LYS A 36 -5.43 -5.36 -18.05
CA LYS A 36 -6.04 -4.43 -17.10
C LYS A 36 -7.30 -5.10 -16.52
N GLY A 37 -7.40 -5.14 -15.19
CA GLY A 37 -8.57 -5.68 -14.51
C GLY A 37 -9.85 -4.99 -14.99
N TYR A 38 -10.95 -5.72 -15.01
CA TYR A 38 -12.26 -5.17 -15.36
C TYR A 38 -12.93 -4.58 -14.12
N PHE A 39 -13.27 -3.30 -14.18
CA PHE A 39 -14.09 -2.66 -13.16
C PHE A 39 -15.56 -2.97 -13.42
N LYS A 40 -16.22 -3.60 -12.45
CA LYS A 40 -17.67 -3.78 -12.45
C LYS A 40 -18.28 -2.73 -11.53
N ALA A 41 -19.21 -1.93 -12.06
CA ALA A 41 -20.00 -1.04 -11.21
C ALA A 41 -20.76 -1.88 -10.17
N ILE A 42 -20.67 -1.49 -8.90
CA ILE A 42 -21.47 -2.09 -7.85
C ILE A 42 -22.86 -1.44 -7.92
N PRO A 43 -23.92 -2.18 -8.27
CA PRO A 43 -25.27 -1.62 -8.30
C PRO A 43 -25.65 -1.17 -6.89
N ARG A 44 -26.07 0.08 -6.75
CA ARG A 44 -26.49 0.69 -5.48
C ARG A 44 -27.78 1.47 -5.65
N SER A 45 -28.61 1.53 -4.61
CA SER A 45 -29.73 2.47 -4.57
C SER A 45 -29.17 3.89 -4.43
N PRO A 46 -29.72 4.91 -5.10
CA PRO A 46 -29.32 6.30 -4.88
C PRO A 46 -29.45 6.76 -3.42
N GLN A 47 -30.31 6.09 -2.65
CA GLN A 47 -30.56 6.35 -1.22
C GLN A 47 -29.59 5.61 -0.30
N ASP A 48 -28.78 4.68 -0.81
CA ASP A 48 -27.82 3.97 0.01
C ASP A 48 -26.68 4.92 0.41
N ARG A 49 -26.57 5.18 1.72
CA ARG A 49 -25.42 5.89 2.28
C ARG A 49 -24.16 5.04 2.07
N VAL A 50 -23.11 5.69 1.57
CA VAL A 50 -21.75 5.13 1.49
C VAL A 50 -20.92 5.77 2.60
N ALA A 51 -20.28 4.94 3.42
CA ALA A 51 -19.28 5.41 4.37
C ALA A 51 -17.95 5.59 3.65
N TYR A 52 -17.35 6.76 3.82
CA TYR A 52 -15.99 7.02 3.37
C TYR A 52 -15.10 6.95 4.60
N VAL A 53 -14.26 5.92 4.64
CA VAL A 53 -13.39 5.65 5.77
C VAL A 53 -11.96 5.96 5.35
N THR A 54 -11.33 6.94 5.98
CA THR A 54 -9.88 7.12 5.84
C THR A 54 -9.19 5.99 6.59
N PHE A 55 -8.15 5.45 5.98
CA PHE A 55 -7.39 4.29 6.44
C PHE A 55 -5.90 4.58 6.26
N ASP A 56 -5.11 4.24 7.27
CA ASP A 56 -3.67 4.43 7.26
C ASP A 56 -2.97 3.31 8.04
N LEU A 57 -1.79 2.92 7.57
CA LEU A 57 -0.95 1.91 8.20
C LEU A 57 0.41 2.47 8.60
N GLU A 58 0.74 2.30 9.89
CA GLU A 58 2.13 2.35 10.30
C GLU A 58 2.78 0.98 10.10
N THR A 59 4.01 0.97 9.62
CA THR A 59 4.70 -0.25 9.19
C THR A 59 6.15 -0.30 9.65
N THR A 60 6.76 -1.48 9.60
CA THR A 60 8.15 -1.67 10.02
C THR A 60 9.17 -0.99 9.09
N ASP A 61 8.82 -0.74 7.83
CA ASP A 61 9.63 -0.09 6.79
C ASP A 61 8.74 0.21 5.57
N LEU A 62 9.29 0.76 4.50
CA LEU A 62 8.64 0.85 3.19
C LEU A 62 8.71 -0.48 2.43
N ILE A 63 7.86 -0.62 1.40
CA ILE A 63 8.02 -1.68 0.40
C ILE A 63 9.30 -1.40 -0.40
N ARG A 64 10.28 -2.31 -0.33
CA ARG A 64 11.57 -2.19 -1.02
C ARG A 64 12.04 -3.53 -1.56
N GLY A 65 12.46 -3.57 -2.81
CA GLY A 65 12.99 -4.80 -3.45
C GLY A 65 12.03 -5.99 -3.38
N GLY A 66 10.72 -5.73 -3.51
CA GLY A 66 9.68 -6.76 -3.41
C GLY A 66 9.38 -7.27 -1.99
N ARG A 67 10.03 -6.73 -0.96
CA ARG A 67 9.76 -7.09 0.44
C ARG A 67 8.63 -6.25 1.00
N ILE A 68 7.65 -6.92 1.60
CA ILE A 68 6.51 -6.29 2.26
C ILE A 68 6.82 -6.11 3.75
N PRO A 69 6.70 -4.89 4.31
CA PRO A 69 6.90 -4.64 5.73
C PRO A 69 5.80 -5.29 6.59
N ARG A 70 5.99 -5.32 7.92
CA ARG A 70 4.94 -5.73 8.86
C ARG A 70 4.19 -4.51 9.36
N ILE A 71 2.89 -4.67 9.58
CA ILE A 71 2.03 -3.66 10.16
C ILE A 71 2.39 -3.50 11.64
N THR A 72 2.49 -2.26 12.11
CA THR A 72 2.65 -1.89 13.52
C THR A 72 1.44 -1.12 14.06
N GLN A 73 0.64 -0.51 13.20
CA GLN A 73 -0.65 0.08 13.56
C GLN A 73 -1.62 -0.01 12.39
N VAL A 74 -2.89 -0.24 12.71
CA VAL A 74 -4.03 -0.03 11.81
C VAL A 74 -4.86 1.12 12.38
N ALA A 75 -5.03 2.20 11.61
CA ALA A 75 -5.85 3.34 11.99
C ALA A 75 -6.91 3.63 10.91
N ALA A 76 -8.13 3.96 11.35
CA ALA A 76 -9.18 4.36 10.44
C ALA A 76 -10.20 5.31 11.08
N ALA A 77 -10.88 6.10 10.27
CA ALA A 77 -11.92 7.02 10.72
C ALA A 77 -12.99 7.24 9.65
N ASP A 78 -14.28 7.30 10.05
CA ASP A 78 -15.36 7.73 9.15
C ASP A 78 -15.37 9.26 9.00
N VAL A 79 -15.16 9.71 7.76
CA VAL A 79 -15.02 11.13 7.39
C VAL A 79 -16.30 11.94 7.67
N HIS A 80 -17.46 11.31 7.69
CA HIS A 80 -18.75 11.98 7.82
C HIS A 80 -19.48 11.63 9.12
N SER A 81 -18.85 10.88 10.01
CA SER A 81 -19.46 10.55 11.30
C SER A 81 -19.43 11.75 12.25
N ALA A 82 -20.60 12.19 12.71
CA ALA A 82 -20.72 13.25 13.71
C ALA A 82 -20.15 12.85 15.09
N THR A 83 -19.93 11.55 15.32
CA THR A 83 -19.45 11.01 16.60
C THR A 83 -17.98 10.61 16.58
N GLN A 84 -17.21 10.98 15.54
CA GLN A 84 -15.80 10.55 15.38
C GLN A 84 -15.65 9.04 15.57
N TRP A 85 -16.34 8.27 14.72
CA TRP A 85 -16.23 6.82 14.75
C TRP A 85 -14.85 6.41 14.21
N GLU A 86 -13.94 6.11 15.12
CA GLU A 86 -12.54 5.83 14.87
C GLU A 86 -12.17 4.38 15.22
N PHE A 87 -11.12 3.88 14.58
CA PHE A 87 -10.47 2.61 14.86
C PHE A 87 -8.98 2.86 15.03
N ASN A 88 -8.40 2.31 16.08
CA ASN A 88 -6.96 2.35 16.31
C ASN A 88 -6.52 1.05 16.98
N CYS A 89 -5.59 0.33 16.35
CA CYS A 89 -5.09 -0.92 16.87
C CYS A 89 -3.58 -1.03 16.60
N TYR A 90 -2.80 -1.24 17.66
CA TYR A 90 -1.37 -1.48 17.56
C TYR A 90 -1.07 -2.97 17.43
N VAL A 91 -0.10 -3.30 16.60
CA VAL A 91 0.34 -4.67 16.32
C VAL A 91 1.80 -4.81 16.71
N LEU A 92 2.12 -5.80 17.53
CA LEU A 92 3.52 -6.09 17.85
C LEU A 92 4.16 -6.82 16.65
N PRO A 93 5.11 -6.18 15.92
CA PRO A 93 5.69 -6.80 14.74
C PRO A 93 6.64 -7.94 15.13
N LYS A 94 6.65 -9.01 14.32
CA LYS A 94 7.58 -10.14 14.50
C LYS A 94 8.99 -9.90 13.92
N ILE A 95 9.22 -8.72 13.32
CA ILE A 95 10.50 -8.33 12.72
C ILE A 95 10.91 -6.94 13.20
N PRO A 96 12.21 -6.62 13.20
CA PRO A 96 12.69 -5.29 13.57
C PRO A 96 12.13 -4.20 12.66
N GLN A 97 11.82 -3.05 13.26
CA GLN A 97 11.43 -1.82 12.56
C GLN A 97 12.67 -1.01 12.19
N SER A 98 12.70 -0.48 10.97
CA SER A 98 13.78 0.41 10.51
C SER A 98 13.84 1.67 11.38
N GLN A 99 15.03 2.27 11.52
CA GLN A 99 15.20 3.51 12.30
C GLN A 99 14.32 4.64 11.78
N GLU A 100 14.13 4.73 10.46
CA GLU A 100 13.30 5.76 9.85
C GLU A 100 11.81 5.56 10.15
N ALA A 101 11.33 4.31 10.08
CA ALA A 101 9.95 3.99 10.45
C ALA A 101 9.69 4.32 11.94
N GLN A 102 10.63 4.01 12.83
CA GLN A 102 10.54 4.39 14.25
C GLN A 102 10.50 5.92 14.43
N ARG A 103 11.34 6.65 13.68
CA ARG A 103 11.43 8.11 13.75
C ARG A 103 10.15 8.81 13.28
N VAL A 104 9.54 8.31 12.20
CA VAL A 104 8.35 8.93 11.60
C VAL A 104 7.09 8.61 12.41
N SER A 105 6.89 7.34 12.79
CA SER A 105 5.69 6.90 13.51
C SER A 105 5.76 7.19 15.02
N GLY A 106 6.96 7.33 15.59
CA GLY A 106 7.16 7.33 17.04
C GLY A 106 6.90 5.98 17.69
N ILE A 107 6.68 4.92 16.90
CA ILE A 107 6.50 3.55 17.37
C ILE A 107 7.86 2.89 17.52
N THR A 108 8.08 2.25 18.66
CA THR A 108 9.31 1.49 18.95
C THR A 108 8.97 0.22 19.72
N VAL A 109 9.85 -0.78 19.67
CA VAL A 109 9.74 -1.98 20.50
C VAL A 109 10.93 -1.99 21.46
N SER A 110 10.65 -2.07 22.77
CA SER A 110 11.67 -2.11 23.82
C SER A 110 12.49 -3.41 23.76
N LEU A 111 13.62 -3.44 24.47
CA LEU A 111 14.42 -4.66 24.61
C LEU A 111 13.66 -5.80 25.30
N SER A 112 12.63 -5.49 26.10
CA SER A 112 11.75 -6.48 26.74
C SER A 112 10.58 -6.92 25.85
N GLY A 113 10.51 -6.45 24.59
CA GLY A 113 9.47 -6.82 23.64
C GLY A 113 8.15 -6.05 23.79
N VAL A 114 8.17 -4.90 24.47
CA VAL A 114 6.99 -4.05 24.69
C VAL A 114 6.92 -2.97 23.62
N LEU A 115 5.76 -2.81 22.98
CA LEU A 115 5.54 -1.75 22.00
C LEU A 115 5.26 -0.42 22.69
N MET A 116 5.96 0.62 22.27
CA MET A 116 5.90 1.96 22.82
C MET A 116 5.56 2.96 21.72
N VAL A 117 4.66 3.90 22.01
CA VAL A 117 4.27 5.01 21.13
C VAL A 117 4.65 6.31 21.81
N ILE A 118 5.61 7.04 21.23
CA ILE A 118 6.13 8.30 21.77
C ILE A 118 6.54 8.13 23.26
N GLY A 119 7.20 7.01 23.56
CA GLY A 119 7.71 6.68 24.90
C GLY A 119 6.67 6.16 25.89
N LYS A 120 5.42 5.92 25.47
CA LYS A 120 4.38 5.30 26.32
C LYS A 120 4.06 3.88 25.87
N GLU A 121 3.96 2.97 26.81
CA GLU A 121 3.50 1.61 26.54
C GLU A 121 2.05 1.63 26.04
N VAL A 122 1.75 0.79 25.06
CA VAL A 122 0.40 0.60 24.53
C VAL A 122 0.04 -0.87 24.48
N GLU A 123 -1.25 -1.15 24.60
CA GLU A 123 -1.77 -2.50 24.36
C GLU A 123 -1.57 -2.87 22.89
N THR A 124 -1.26 -4.14 22.64
CA THR A 124 -1.00 -4.65 21.29
C THR A 124 -1.78 -5.91 21.01
N GLU A 125 -2.01 -6.13 19.73
CA GLU A 125 -2.65 -7.32 19.19
C GLU A 125 -1.67 -8.14 18.34
N THR A 126 -2.06 -9.39 18.08
CA THR A 126 -1.51 -10.13 16.93
C THR A 126 -2.06 -9.53 15.64
N ILE A 127 -1.36 -9.75 14.52
CA ILE A 127 -1.84 -9.26 13.22
C ILE A 127 -3.21 -9.83 12.87
N ASP A 128 -3.44 -11.12 13.12
CA ASP A 128 -4.73 -11.80 12.83
C ASP A 128 -5.87 -11.19 13.66
N SER A 129 -5.61 -10.88 14.93
CA SER A 129 -6.58 -10.23 15.82
C SER A 129 -6.88 -8.80 15.37
N ALA A 130 -5.85 -8.02 15.01
CA ALA A 130 -6.02 -6.65 14.54
C ALA A 130 -6.84 -6.57 13.24
N VAL A 131 -6.55 -7.46 12.29
CA VAL A 131 -7.29 -7.56 11.02
C VAL A 131 -8.74 -7.94 11.30
N SER A 132 -8.98 -8.95 12.13
CA SER A 132 -10.33 -9.38 12.51
C SER A 132 -11.12 -8.24 13.16
N LYS A 133 -10.53 -7.55 14.14
CA LYS A 133 -11.13 -6.38 14.81
C LYS A 133 -11.44 -5.24 13.84
N PHE A 134 -10.58 -5.00 12.85
CA PHE A 134 -10.82 -3.97 11.85
C PHE A 134 -11.96 -4.34 10.91
N LEU A 135 -12.03 -5.59 10.45
CA LEU A 135 -13.13 -6.08 9.62
C LEU A 135 -14.47 -6.07 10.38
N ASP A 136 -14.46 -6.48 11.64
CA ASP A 136 -15.63 -6.40 12.53
C ASP A 136 -16.07 -4.94 12.74
N TRP A 137 -15.13 -4.01 12.87
CA TRP A 137 -15.44 -2.58 12.95
C TRP A 137 -16.06 -2.05 11.64
N LEU A 138 -15.62 -2.57 10.49
CA LEU A 138 -16.20 -2.21 9.18
C LEU A 138 -17.59 -2.81 8.94
N ILE A 139 -17.96 -3.91 9.61
CA ILE A 139 -19.21 -4.64 9.33
C ILE A 139 -20.47 -3.81 9.60
N PHE A 140 -20.34 -2.76 10.43
CA PHE A 140 -21.44 -1.85 10.72
C PHE A 140 -21.81 -0.95 9.54
N TYR A 141 -20.95 -0.86 8.52
CA TYR A 141 -21.22 -0.12 7.29
C TYR A 141 -21.86 -1.03 6.25
N LYS A 142 -23.05 -0.66 5.78
CA LYS A 142 -23.72 -1.35 4.66
C LYS A 142 -22.90 -1.28 3.36
N ASN A 143 -22.30 -0.11 3.09
CA ASN A 143 -21.42 0.14 1.96
C ASN A 143 -20.26 1.01 2.45
N VAL A 144 -19.02 0.56 2.24
CA VAL A 144 -17.82 1.28 2.68
C VAL A 144 -16.82 1.43 1.55
N ILE A 145 -16.19 2.60 1.48
CA ILE A 145 -15.04 2.88 0.63
C ILE A 145 -13.87 3.25 1.55
N LEU A 146 -12.82 2.44 1.50
CA LEU A 146 -11.56 2.75 2.18
C LEU A 146 -10.75 3.72 1.33
N ILE A 147 -10.23 4.77 1.97
CA ILE A 147 -9.43 5.83 1.36
C ILE A 147 -8.08 5.87 2.08
N ALA A 148 -7.00 5.64 1.35
CA ALA A 148 -5.66 5.72 1.89
C ALA A 148 -4.78 6.62 1.00
N HIS A 149 -3.96 7.46 1.64
CA HIS A 149 -3.04 8.32 0.92
C HIS A 149 -1.88 7.48 0.39
N ASN A 150 -1.70 7.41 -0.93
CA ASN A 150 -0.80 6.46 -1.59
C ASN A 150 -1.17 4.97 -1.38
N GLY A 151 -2.45 4.68 -1.07
CA GLY A 151 -2.90 3.33 -0.73
C GLY A 151 -2.59 2.25 -1.75
N LYS A 152 -2.58 2.59 -3.05
CA LYS A 152 -2.24 1.65 -4.13
C LYS A 152 -0.82 1.10 -4.00
N ASN A 153 0.11 1.89 -3.47
CA ASN A 153 1.54 1.57 -3.45
C ASN A 153 2.04 1.19 -2.06
N LEU A 154 1.24 1.37 -1.00
CA LEU A 154 1.64 1.03 0.37
C LEU A 154 0.51 0.32 1.11
N ASP A 155 -0.53 1.04 1.50
CA ASP A 155 -1.51 0.55 2.47
C ASP A 155 -2.25 -0.70 2.00
N PHE A 156 -2.79 -0.68 0.78
CA PHE A 156 -3.52 -1.83 0.24
C PHE A 156 -2.60 -3.03 -0.02
N PRO A 157 -1.44 -2.90 -0.70
CA PRO A 157 -0.50 -4.01 -0.82
C PRO A 157 -0.10 -4.63 0.51
N VAL A 158 0.22 -3.82 1.53
CA VAL A 158 0.60 -4.31 2.85
C VAL A 158 -0.58 -5.00 3.54
N PHE A 159 -1.75 -4.34 3.56
CA PHE A 159 -2.96 -4.88 4.20
C PHE A 159 -3.41 -6.19 3.56
N MET A 160 -3.37 -6.31 2.24
CA MET A 160 -3.73 -7.53 1.52
C MET A 160 -2.84 -8.74 1.85
N THR A 161 -1.61 -8.52 2.36
CA THR A 161 -0.77 -9.63 2.86
C THR A 161 -1.13 -10.09 4.28
N ALA A 162 -1.95 -9.32 4.97
CA ALA A 162 -2.41 -9.60 6.33
C ALA A 162 -3.85 -10.15 6.40
N LEU A 163 -4.59 -10.12 5.28
CA LEU A 163 -5.92 -10.72 5.11
C LEU A 163 -5.83 -12.22 4.81
#